data_AF-A0A5C3LQ77-F1
#
_entry.id   AF-A0A5C3LQ77-F1
#
_cell.length_a   1.000
_cell.length_b   1.000
_cell.length_c   1.000
_cell.angle_alpha   90.00
_cell.angle_beta   90.00
_cell.angle_gamma   90.00
#
_symmetry.space_group_name_H-M   'P 1'
#
loop_
_entity.id
_entity.type
_entity.pdbx_description
1 polymer ?
#
loop_
_entity_poly.entity_id
_entity_poly.type
_entity_poly.pdbx_seq_one_letter_code
_entity_poly.pdbx_strand_id
1 'polypeptide(L)'
;MMHQEHNIPWNLLASNFTFIREDRRFTPPRTGFLTKNRATQEGDLNHFVKSMANMITTFSLTKREKYPSNYQPPTDGKIFSDSLRDRYPHYLNERNQLLEHWISWSRPMPSGEAMYSSSDGQLADVVKILINENELQALLMLAEHPKIPLGHLRNLSWGHHFGFGRVAESAIKAYVLFNLIVATHTLENASYKYSQEYANFLKDNAAIFDYPAQNLPHIEFLGKVVTYDSPVETFPEVHHDLPRFREYLKLCFSLLY
;
A
#
# COMPACT_ATOMS: atom_id res chain seq x y z
N MET A 1 15.44 14.02 5.79
CA MET A 1 14.89 13.48 7.05
C MET A 1 13.99 12.31 6.70
N MET A 2 14.28 11.14 7.26
CA MET A 2 13.55 9.90 6.99
C MET A 2 12.39 9.78 7.98
N HIS A 3 11.28 9.15 7.58
CA HIS A 3 10.16 8.96 8.51
C HIS A 3 10.53 7.91 9.56
N GLN A 4 10.25 8.16 10.84
CA GLN A 4 10.61 7.25 11.95
C GLN A 4 12.13 6.99 12.07
N GLU A 5 12.99 7.97 11.77
CA GLU A 5 14.46 7.78 11.75
C GLU A 5 15.09 7.36 13.08
N HIS A 6 14.44 7.65 14.21
CA HIS A 6 14.88 7.23 15.55
C HIS A 6 14.43 5.79 15.89
N ASN A 7 13.50 5.24 15.11
CA ASN A 7 12.80 3.98 15.40
C ASN A 7 13.10 2.89 14.37
N ILE A 8 13.35 3.26 13.10
CA ILE A 8 13.66 2.35 12.00
C ILE A 8 15.10 2.64 11.54
N PRO A 9 15.98 1.61 11.47
CA PRO A 9 17.40 1.82 11.20
C PRO A 9 17.67 2.01 9.70
N TRP A 10 17.19 3.10 9.12
CA TRP A 10 17.33 3.41 7.69
C TRP A 10 18.79 3.53 7.23
N ASN A 11 19.65 4.09 8.08
CA ASN A 11 21.09 4.17 7.78
C ASN A 11 21.74 2.78 7.72
N LEU A 12 21.27 1.83 8.53
CA LEU A 12 21.70 0.44 8.44
C LEU A 12 21.26 -0.18 7.10
N LEU A 13 20.00 0.02 6.70
CA LEU A 13 19.51 -0.40 5.39
C LEU A 13 20.39 0.19 4.27
N ALA A 14 20.54 1.51 4.23
CA ALA A 14 21.31 2.20 3.19
C ALA A 14 22.78 1.78 3.14
N SER A 15 23.38 1.43 4.28
CA SER A 15 24.76 0.96 4.33
C SER A 15 25.00 -0.31 3.49
N ASN A 16 23.95 -1.10 3.24
CA ASN A 16 23.98 -2.33 2.42
C ASN A 16 23.84 -2.08 0.92
N PHE A 17 23.48 -0.87 0.49
CA PHE A 17 23.27 -0.53 -0.91
C PHE A 17 24.24 0.54 -1.38
N THR A 18 24.51 0.54 -2.67
CA THR A 18 25.17 1.64 -3.37
C THR A 18 24.33 2.00 -4.58
N PHE A 19 24.18 3.30 -4.83
CA PHE A 19 23.56 3.77 -6.05
C PHE A 19 24.60 3.77 -7.18
N ILE A 20 24.29 3.15 -8.31
CA ILE A 20 25.17 3.10 -9.50
C ILE A 20 24.38 3.63 -10.70
N ARG A 21 25.01 4.51 -11.49
CA ARG A 21 24.50 4.94 -12.80
C ARG A 21 25.14 4.10 -13.90
N GLU A 22 24.31 3.67 -14.86
CA GLU A 22 24.74 2.96 -16.07
C GLU A 22 25.73 1.82 -15.80
N ASP A 23 25.39 0.95 -14.87
CA ASP A 23 26.20 -0.22 -14.54
C ASP A 23 26.36 -1.14 -15.76
N ARG A 24 27.57 -1.13 -16.32
CA ARG A 24 27.95 -1.87 -17.53
C ARG A 24 28.07 -3.38 -17.31
N ARG A 25 27.95 -3.87 -16.08
CA ARG A 25 27.85 -5.32 -15.81
C ARG A 25 26.55 -5.93 -16.34
N PHE A 26 25.55 -5.11 -16.64
CA PHE A 26 24.28 -5.54 -17.22
C PHE A 26 24.15 -5.09 -18.69
N THR A 27 23.37 -5.83 -19.47
CA THR A 27 22.99 -5.46 -20.83
C THR A 27 21.46 -5.55 -20.97
N PRO A 28 20.75 -4.43 -21.22
CA PRO A 28 21.28 -3.05 -21.26
C PRO A 28 21.84 -2.60 -19.89
N PRO A 29 22.72 -1.57 -19.85
CA PRO A 29 23.23 -1.01 -18.60
C PRO A 29 22.11 -0.60 -17.65
N ARG A 30 22.29 -0.85 -16.35
CA ARG A 30 21.27 -0.58 -15.33
C ARG A 30 21.66 0.59 -14.44
N THR A 31 20.71 1.46 -14.14
CA THR A 31 20.85 2.49 -13.10
C THR A 31 19.96 2.10 -11.94
N GLY A 32 20.48 2.11 -10.71
CA GLY A 32 19.70 1.70 -9.54
C GLY A 32 20.49 1.42 -8.27
N PHE A 33 19.82 0.78 -7.31
CA PHE A 33 20.40 0.41 -6.02
C PHE A 33 20.91 -1.03 -6.06
N LEU A 34 22.22 -1.20 -5.91
CA LEU A 34 22.86 -2.51 -5.93
C LEU A 34 23.39 -2.88 -4.56
N THR A 35 23.29 -4.17 -4.23
CA THR A 35 23.82 -4.72 -2.99
C THR A 35 25.35 -4.61 -2.97
N LYS A 36 25.91 -4.28 -1.80
CA LYS A 36 27.36 -4.23 -1.59
C LYS A 36 27.98 -5.61 -1.35
N ASN A 37 27.15 -6.63 -1.06
CA ASN A 37 27.56 -8.01 -0.77
C ASN A 37 28.58 -8.11 0.37
N ARG A 38 28.35 -7.33 1.45
CA ARG A 38 29.18 -7.38 2.66
C ARG A 38 28.88 -8.65 3.45
N ALA A 39 29.86 -9.14 4.22
CA ALA A 39 29.68 -10.31 5.08
C ALA A 39 28.54 -10.15 6.11
N THR A 40 28.28 -8.91 6.59
CA THR A 40 27.20 -8.62 7.55
C THR A 40 25.84 -8.36 6.90
N GLN A 41 25.76 -8.34 5.57
CA GLN A 41 24.57 -7.83 4.86
C GLN A 41 23.30 -8.57 5.23
N GLU A 42 23.34 -9.89 5.31
CA GLU A 42 22.18 -10.68 5.72
C GLU A 42 21.71 -10.34 7.13
N GLY A 43 22.63 -10.25 8.10
CA GLY A 43 22.33 -9.89 9.48
C GLY A 43 21.74 -8.48 9.59
N ASP A 44 22.30 -7.52 8.85
CA ASP A 44 21.85 -6.13 8.84
C ASP A 44 20.44 -5.99 8.25
N LEU A 45 20.16 -6.69 7.13
CA LEU A 45 18.84 -6.69 6.50
C LEU A 45 17.80 -7.40 7.39
N ASN A 46 18.16 -8.52 8.01
CA ASN A 46 17.29 -9.21 8.96
C ASN A 46 16.95 -8.35 10.17
N HIS A 47 17.94 -7.63 10.72
CA HIS A 47 17.70 -6.68 11.81
C HIS A 47 16.77 -5.54 11.37
N PHE A 48 17.00 -4.95 10.20
CA PHE A 48 16.13 -3.91 9.65
C PHE A 48 14.68 -4.40 9.50
N VAL A 49 14.47 -5.58 8.89
CA VAL A 49 13.13 -6.16 8.69
C VAL A 49 12.45 -6.40 10.03
N LYS A 50 13.14 -6.97 11.02
CA LYS A 50 12.59 -7.19 12.36
C LYS A 50 12.19 -5.89 13.04
N SER A 51 13.03 -4.87 12.99
CA SER A 51 12.72 -3.56 13.58
C SER A 51 11.51 -2.90 12.93
N MET A 52 11.41 -2.93 11.60
CA MET A 52 10.26 -2.40 10.87
C MET A 52 8.97 -3.18 11.18
N ALA A 53 9.03 -4.52 11.18
CA ALA A 53 7.88 -5.37 11.52
C ALA A 53 7.40 -5.12 12.95
N ASN A 54 8.31 -5.06 13.93
CA ASN A 54 7.97 -4.76 15.31
C ASN A 54 7.30 -3.38 15.45
N MET A 55 7.77 -2.38 14.71
CA MET A 55 7.18 -1.05 14.71
C MET A 55 5.75 -1.09 14.18
N ILE A 56 5.52 -1.72 13.02
CA ILE A 56 4.18 -1.89 12.43
C ILE A 56 3.26 -2.61 13.42
N THR A 57 3.70 -3.73 14.01
CA THR A 57 2.94 -4.46 15.03
C THR A 57 2.58 -3.59 16.24
N THR A 58 3.53 -2.80 16.76
CA THR A 58 3.30 -1.91 17.90
C THR A 58 2.23 -0.87 17.58
N PHE A 59 2.31 -0.25 16.41
CA PHE A 59 1.32 0.73 15.95
C PHE A 59 -0.06 0.09 15.69
N SER A 60 -0.11 -1.11 15.08
CA SER A 60 -1.36 -1.88 14.88
C SER A 60 -2.04 -2.18 16.22
N LEU A 61 -1.30 -2.71 17.19
CA LEU A 61 -1.83 -3.04 18.52
C LEU A 61 -2.36 -1.79 19.22
N THR A 62 -1.57 -0.71 19.24
CA THR A 62 -1.96 0.56 19.85
C THR A 62 -3.21 1.15 19.19
N LYS A 63 -3.36 1.03 17.87
CA LYS A 63 -4.60 1.45 17.18
C LYS A 63 -5.76 0.54 17.53
N ARG A 64 -5.57 -0.79 17.53
CA ARG A 64 -6.62 -1.78 17.81
C ARG A 64 -7.18 -1.67 19.21
N GLU A 65 -6.37 -1.27 20.19
CA GLU A 65 -6.77 -1.03 21.60
C GLU A 65 -7.82 0.08 21.74
N LYS A 66 -7.95 0.99 20.76
CA LYS A 66 -8.98 2.04 20.77
C LYS A 66 -10.38 1.51 20.47
N TYR A 67 -10.50 0.25 20.08
CA TYR A 67 -11.76 -0.38 19.70
C TYR A 67 -12.07 -1.57 20.60
N PRO A 68 -13.35 -1.91 20.82
CA PRO A 68 -13.74 -3.06 21.65
C PRO A 68 -13.07 -4.36 21.18
N SER A 69 -12.62 -5.19 22.12
CA SER A 69 -12.04 -6.51 21.81
C SER A 69 -13.09 -7.48 21.27
N ASN A 70 -14.32 -7.37 21.76
CA ASN A 70 -15.50 -8.06 21.23
C ASN A 70 -16.39 -7.04 20.52
N TYR A 71 -16.42 -7.09 19.19
CA TYR A 71 -17.26 -6.23 18.37
C TYR A 71 -18.49 -7.03 17.93
N GLN A 72 -19.68 -6.53 18.22
CA GLN A 72 -20.93 -7.12 17.75
C GLN A 72 -21.42 -6.30 16.55
N PRO A 73 -21.24 -6.80 15.32
CA PRO A 73 -21.61 -6.05 14.14
C PRO A 73 -23.14 -5.98 14.00
N PRO A 74 -23.69 -4.85 13.53
CA PRO A 74 -25.10 -4.74 13.19
C PRO A 74 -25.45 -5.74 12.07
N THR A 75 -26.73 -5.99 11.87
CA THR A 75 -27.24 -6.86 10.80
C THR A 75 -27.67 -6.11 9.54
N ASP A 76 -27.79 -4.80 9.63
CA ASP A 76 -28.31 -3.90 8.61
C ASP A 76 -27.69 -2.50 8.74
N GLY A 77 -27.93 -1.66 7.74
CA GLY A 77 -27.55 -0.25 7.74
C GLY A 77 -26.28 0.08 6.96
N LYS A 78 -25.85 1.34 7.09
CA LYS A 78 -24.76 1.92 6.30
C LYS A 78 -23.40 1.58 6.90
N ILE A 79 -22.51 1.04 6.07
CA ILE A 79 -21.10 0.72 6.40
C ILE A 79 -20.25 1.99 6.44
N PHE A 80 -20.54 2.96 5.57
CA PHE A 80 -19.81 4.23 5.49
C PHE A 80 -20.74 5.42 5.24
N SER A 81 -20.24 6.63 5.47
CA SER A 81 -21.02 7.87 5.38
C SER A 81 -21.33 8.29 3.94
N ASP A 82 -22.37 9.12 3.78
CA ASP A 82 -22.72 9.70 2.47
C ASP A 82 -21.61 10.64 1.97
N SER A 83 -20.94 11.36 2.86
CA SER A 83 -19.82 12.23 2.48
C SER A 83 -18.62 11.45 1.94
N LEU A 84 -18.32 10.26 2.49
CA LEU A 84 -17.28 9.38 1.96
C LEU A 84 -17.66 8.85 0.57
N ARG A 85 -18.91 8.41 0.42
CA ARG A 85 -19.45 7.95 -0.85
C ARG A 85 -19.33 9.01 -1.93
N ASP A 86 -19.72 10.24 -1.61
CA ASP A 86 -19.72 11.37 -2.55
C ASP A 86 -18.29 11.81 -2.92
N ARG A 87 -17.29 11.54 -2.07
CA ARG A 87 -15.86 11.76 -2.37
C ARG A 87 -15.31 10.72 -3.35
N TYR A 88 -15.81 9.48 -3.31
CA TYR A 88 -15.32 8.37 -4.14
C TYR A 88 -16.43 7.69 -4.96
N PRO A 89 -17.19 8.43 -5.80
CA PRO A 89 -18.39 7.92 -6.46
C PRO A 89 -18.12 6.79 -7.47
N HIS A 90 -16.87 6.62 -7.90
CA HIS A 90 -16.45 5.52 -8.77
C HIS A 90 -16.35 4.18 -8.05
N TYR A 91 -16.09 4.20 -6.74
CA TYR A 91 -15.87 3.00 -5.93
C TYR A 91 -16.99 2.77 -4.92
N LEU A 92 -17.58 3.86 -4.42
CA LEU A 92 -18.60 3.87 -3.38
C LEU A 92 -19.93 4.34 -3.97
N ASN A 93 -21.01 3.62 -3.68
CA ASN A 93 -22.36 3.93 -4.13
C ASN A 93 -23.40 3.47 -3.10
N GLU A 94 -24.67 3.78 -3.35
CA GLU A 94 -25.76 3.47 -2.44
C GLU A 94 -25.94 1.98 -2.16
N ARG A 95 -25.55 1.10 -3.10
CA ARG A 95 -25.70 -0.35 -2.93
C ARG A 95 -24.60 -0.89 -2.02
N ASN A 96 -23.34 -0.60 -2.33
CA ASN A 96 -22.21 -1.10 -1.54
C ASN A 96 -22.02 -0.36 -0.21
N GLN A 97 -22.78 0.69 0.05
CA GLN A 97 -22.93 1.32 1.36
C GLN A 97 -23.73 0.46 2.35
N LEU A 98 -24.64 -0.39 1.87
CA LEU A 98 -25.55 -1.14 2.74
C LEU A 98 -24.96 -2.49 3.13
N LEU A 99 -24.98 -2.84 4.42
CA LEU A 99 -24.45 -4.11 4.93
C LEU A 99 -25.19 -5.33 4.35
N GLU A 100 -26.49 -5.20 4.18
CA GLU A 100 -27.40 -6.20 3.60
C GLU A 100 -26.98 -6.59 2.20
N HIS A 101 -26.47 -5.63 1.43
CA HIS A 101 -25.97 -5.88 0.09
C HIS A 101 -24.75 -6.81 0.13
N TRP A 102 -23.79 -6.56 1.03
CA TRP A 102 -22.61 -7.43 1.20
C TRP A 102 -23.00 -8.85 1.60
N ILE A 103 -23.95 -8.98 2.53
CA ILE A 103 -24.49 -10.26 2.97
C ILE A 103 -25.14 -11.00 1.79
N SER A 104 -26.00 -10.32 1.02
CA SER A 104 -26.71 -10.91 -0.12
C SER A 104 -25.81 -11.30 -1.29
N TRP A 105 -24.68 -10.60 -1.45
CA TRP A 105 -23.76 -10.84 -2.55
C TRP A 105 -22.82 -12.02 -2.27
N SER A 106 -22.67 -12.39 -0.99
CA SER A 106 -21.92 -13.58 -0.63
C SER A 106 -22.63 -14.82 -1.19
N ARG A 107 -21.86 -15.72 -1.81
CA ARG A 107 -22.41 -16.94 -2.41
C ARG A 107 -22.34 -18.08 -1.38
N PRO A 108 -23.40 -18.88 -1.23
CA PRO A 108 -23.31 -20.08 -0.41
C PRO A 108 -22.46 -21.13 -1.13
N MET A 109 -21.44 -21.63 -0.42
CA MET A 109 -20.68 -22.80 -0.82
C MET A 109 -21.48 -24.07 -0.52
N PRO A 110 -21.14 -25.23 -1.14
CA PRO A 110 -21.71 -26.52 -0.76
C PRO A 110 -21.51 -26.86 0.73
N SER A 111 -20.47 -26.31 1.36
CA SER A 111 -20.20 -26.41 2.81
C SER A 111 -21.16 -25.57 3.68
N GLY A 112 -21.97 -24.71 3.08
CA GLY A 112 -22.81 -23.72 3.77
C GLY A 112 -22.10 -22.41 4.12
N GLU A 113 -20.79 -22.31 3.86
CA GLU A 113 -20.02 -21.09 4.10
C GLU A 113 -20.27 -20.02 3.04
N ALA A 114 -20.28 -18.76 3.46
CA ALA A 114 -20.36 -17.62 2.57
C ALA A 114 -19.00 -17.40 1.86
N MET A 115 -19.03 -17.08 0.56
CA MET A 115 -17.81 -16.85 -0.22
C MET A 115 -17.93 -15.63 -1.16
N TYR A 116 -16.85 -14.85 -1.23
CA TYR A 116 -16.53 -13.97 -2.36
C TYR A 116 -15.45 -14.59 -3.26
N SER A 117 -15.34 -14.09 -4.49
CA SER A 117 -14.40 -14.56 -5.50
C SER A 117 -13.79 -13.38 -6.28
N SER A 118 -12.92 -13.69 -7.25
CA SER A 118 -12.33 -12.69 -8.15
C SER A 118 -13.37 -11.88 -8.95
N SER A 119 -14.62 -12.36 -9.09
CA SER A 119 -15.71 -11.57 -9.69
C SER A 119 -16.18 -10.40 -8.83
N ASP A 120 -15.76 -10.37 -7.57
CA ASP A 120 -16.24 -9.43 -6.55
C ASP A 120 -15.18 -8.36 -6.23
N GLY A 121 -14.26 -8.10 -7.16
CA GLY A 121 -13.16 -7.13 -7.01
C GLY A 121 -13.62 -5.71 -6.69
N GLN A 122 -14.85 -5.33 -7.08
CA GLN A 122 -15.46 -4.05 -6.71
C GLN A 122 -15.66 -3.92 -5.20
N LEU A 123 -15.96 -5.02 -4.49
CA LEU A 123 -16.04 -5.02 -3.04
C LEU A 123 -14.64 -4.86 -2.44
N ALA A 124 -13.62 -5.46 -3.05
CA ALA A 124 -12.24 -5.23 -2.63
C ALA A 124 -11.85 -3.74 -2.78
N ASP A 125 -12.26 -3.06 -3.84
CA ASP A 125 -12.03 -1.62 -3.99
C ASP A 125 -12.69 -0.78 -2.89
N VAL A 126 -13.92 -1.13 -2.47
CA VAL A 126 -14.54 -0.48 -1.31
C VAL A 126 -13.66 -0.63 -0.07
N VAL A 127 -13.17 -1.84 0.22
CA VAL A 127 -12.28 -2.08 1.37
C VAL A 127 -11.00 -1.25 1.26
N LYS A 128 -10.42 -1.13 0.06
CA LYS A 128 -9.22 -0.31 -0.16
C LYS A 128 -9.47 1.16 0.14
N ILE A 129 -10.61 1.72 -0.28
CA ILE A 129 -11.00 3.09 0.08
C ILE A 129 -11.15 3.25 1.59
N LEU A 130 -11.83 2.30 2.26
CA LEU A 130 -11.98 2.35 3.72
C LEU A 130 -10.63 2.29 4.45
N ILE A 131 -9.65 1.53 3.94
CA ILE A 131 -8.28 1.51 4.47
C ILE A 131 -7.60 2.87 4.25
N ASN A 132 -7.66 3.41 3.02
CA ASN A 132 -7.03 4.68 2.66
C ASN A 132 -7.55 5.84 3.53
N GLU A 133 -8.84 5.84 3.82
CA GLU A 133 -9.53 6.88 4.59
C GLU A 133 -9.55 6.59 6.10
N ASN A 134 -8.89 5.51 6.53
CA ASN A 134 -8.77 5.08 7.93
C ASN A 134 -10.14 4.90 8.62
N GLU A 135 -11.12 4.36 7.88
CA GLU A 135 -12.48 4.02 8.34
C GLU A 135 -12.50 2.70 9.12
N LEU A 136 -11.73 2.65 10.22
CA LEU A 136 -11.53 1.43 11.01
C LEU A 136 -12.81 0.84 11.58
N GLN A 137 -13.80 1.66 11.93
CA GLN A 137 -15.09 1.16 12.44
C GLN A 137 -15.85 0.38 11.36
N ALA A 138 -15.84 0.86 10.11
CA ALA A 138 -16.42 0.17 8.97
C ALA A 138 -15.66 -1.12 8.65
N LEU A 139 -14.32 -1.08 8.71
CA LEU A 139 -13.47 -2.25 8.48
C LEU A 139 -13.69 -3.33 9.54
N LEU A 140 -13.77 -2.96 10.82
CA LEU A 140 -14.07 -3.89 11.92
C LEU A 140 -15.48 -4.48 11.76
N MET A 141 -16.46 -3.65 11.37
CA MET A 141 -17.80 -4.12 11.07
C MET A 141 -17.81 -5.23 10.02
N LEU A 142 -17.13 -5.01 8.89
CA LEU A 142 -17.05 -6.00 7.82
C LEU A 142 -16.26 -7.24 8.24
N ALA A 143 -15.16 -7.06 8.98
CA ALA A 143 -14.26 -8.16 9.37
C ALA A 143 -14.89 -9.11 10.39
N GLU A 144 -15.71 -8.59 11.30
CA GLU A 144 -16.30 -9.35 12.41
C GLU A 144 -17.70 -9.89 12.06
N HIS A 145 -18.28 -9.50 10.91
CA HIS A 145 -19.63 -9.92 10.55
C HIS A 145 -19.68 -11.40 10.07
N PRO A 146 -20.48 -12.27 10.72
CA PRO A 146 -20.42 -13.72 10.50
C PRO A 146 -20.86 -14.17 9.10
N LYS A 147 -21.58 -13.32 8.36
CA LYS A 147 -22.03 -13.58 6.98
C LYS A 147 -21.19 -12.86 5.92
N ILE A 148 -20.13 -12.15 6.30
CA ILE A 148 -19.26 -11.42 5.37
C ILE A 148 -17.88 -12.08 5.38
N PRO A 149 -17.52 -12.86 4.35
CA PRO A 149 -16.23 -13.52 4.27
C PRO A 149 -15.15 -12.54 3.77
N LEU A 150 -14.91 -11.46 4.52
CA LEU A 150 -14.02 -10.36 4.11
C LEU A 150 -12.63 -10.87 3.68
N GLY A 151 -12.10 -11.88 4.38
CA GLY A 151 -10.80 -12.49 4.10
C GLY A 151 -10.63 -12.97 2.65
N HIS A 152 -11.71 -13.36 1.96
CA HIS A 152 -11.64 -13.80 0.57
C HIS A 152 -11.29 -12.67 -0.40
N LEU A 153 -11.60 -11.42 -0.05
CA LEU A 153 -11.25 -10.24 -0.85
C LEU A 153 -9.78 -9.83 -0.68
N ARG A 154 -9.03 -10.44 0.25
CA ARG A 154 -7.66 -10.02 0.57
C ARG A 154 -6.69 -10.25 -0.58
N ASN A 155 -6.78 -11.42 -1.22
CA ASN A 155 -5.78 -11.91 -2.17
C ASN A 155 -6.39 -12.25 -3.55
N LEU A 156 -7.42 -11.52 -3.98
CA LEU A 156 -8.05 -11.75 -5.28
C LEU A 156 -7.04 -11.69 -6.43
N SER A 157 -7.23 -12.57 -7.41
CA SER A 157 -6.39 -12.67 -8.60
C SER A 157 -7.05 -13.43 -9.75
N TRP A 158 -6.64 -13.09 -10.98
CA TRP A 158 -6.84 -13.89 -12.20
C TRP A 158 -5.59 -13.87 -13.11
N GLY A 159 -4.40 -13.83 -12.49
CA GLY A 159 -3.11 -13.70 -13.18
C GLY A 159 -2.25 -12.55 -12.64
N HIS A 160 -2.87 -11.60 -11.95
CA HIS A 160 -2.21 -10.59 -11.13
C HIS A 160 -3.06 -10.30 -9.89
N HIS A 161 -2.46 -9.76 -8.83
CA HIS A 161 -3.12 -9.57 -7.54
C HIS A 161 -3.84 -8.20 -7.48
N PHE A 162 -5.13 -8.19 -7.13
CA PHE A 162 -5.96 -6.97 -7.01
C PHE A 162 -6.89 -6.97 -5.78
N GLY A 163 -6.69 -7.88 -4.83
CA GLY A 163 -7.39 -7.84 -3.54
C GLY A 163 -6.93 -6.68 -2.66
N PHE A 164 -7.63 -6.44 -1.55
CA PHE A 164 -7.31 -5.30 -0.67
C PHE A 164 -5.93 -5.41 0.01
N GLY A 165 -5.33 -6.60 0.05
CA GLY A 165 -3.96 -6.81 0.52
C GLY A 165 -2.91 -6.00 -0.26
N ARG A 166 -3.24 -5.61 -1.51
CA ARG A 166 -2.40 -4.73 -2.33
C ARG A 166 -2.13 -3.38 -1.70
N VAL A 167 -3.02 -2.84 -0.85
CA VAL A 167 -2.81 -1.53 -0.22
C VAL A 167 -1.54 -1.53 0.62
N ALA A 168 -1.40 -2.51 1.51
CA ALA A 168 -0.20 -2.64 2.34
C ALA A 168 1.05 -2.98 1.50
N GLU A 169 0.91 -3.82 0.46
CA GLU A 169 2.03 -4.19 -0.43
C GLU A 169 2.56 -2.99 -1.21
N SER A 170 1.66 -2.19 -1.79
CA SER A 170 1.98 -0.96 -2.52
C SER A 170 2.59 0.10 -1.58
N ALA A 171 1.97 0.29 -0.41
CA ALA A 171 2.44 1.23 0.59
C ALA A 171 3.83 0.89 1.14
N ILE A 172 4.12 -0.38 1.45
CA ILE A 172 5.43 -0.77 2.00
C ILE A 172 6.54 -0.62 0.96
N LYS A 173 6.27 -0.97 -0.30
CA LYS A 173 7.22 -0.76 -1.41
C LYS A 173 7.56 0.71 -1.56
N ALA A 174 6.54 1.57 -1.59
CA ALA A 174 6.73 3.02 -1.65
C ALA A 174 7.54 3.52 -0.45
N TYR A 175 7.12 3.14 0.76
CA TYR A 175 7.71 3.60 2.01
C TYR A 175 9.19 3.23 2.13
N VAL A 176 9.54 1.98 1.84
CA VAL A 176 10.93 1.51 1.90
C VAL A 176 11.78 2.17 0.81
N LEU A 177 11.29 2.22 -0.43
CA LEU A 177 12.02 2.83 -1.55
C LEU A 177 12.35 4.30 -1.26
N PHE A 178 11.37 5.08 -0.87
CA PHE A 178 11.56 6.51 -0.67
C PHE A 178 12.43 6.83 0.55
N ASN A 179 12.33 6.07 1.65
CA ASN A 179 13.26 6.23 2.76
C ASN A 179 14.67 5.78 2.38
N LEU A 180 14.85 4.74 1.55
CA LEU A 180 16.15 4.36 1.00
C LEU A 180 16.74 5.47 0.11
N ILE A 181 15.93 6.09 -0.75
CA ILE A 181 16.33 7.22 -1.59
C ILE A 181 16.86 8.38 -0.75
N VAL A 182 16.18 8.72 0.35
CA VAL A 182 16.65 9.73 1.31
C VAL A 182 17.94 9.28 2.01
N ALA A 183 17.99 8.04 2.49
CA ALA A 183 19.13 7.50 3.25
C ALA A 183 20.42 7.35 2.42
N THR A 184 20.30 7.29 1.10
CA THR A 184 21.41 7.16 0.14
C THR A 184 21.81 8.47 -0.51
N HIS A 185 21.20 9.59 -0.08
CA HIS A 185 21.44 10.93 -0.63
C HIS A 185 21.20 11.06 -2.14
N THR A 186 20.28 10.25 -2.67
CA THR A 186 19.90 10.30 -4.08
C THR A 186 18.73 11.25 -4.32
N LEU A 187 18.02 11.65 -3.26
CA LEU A 187 16.91 12.61 -3.32
C LEU A 187 17.41 14.01 -3.71
N GLU A 188 18.49 14.47 -3.08
CA GLU A 188 19.01 15.84 -3.17
C GLU A 188 19.51 16.20 -4.58
N ASN A 189 19.95 15.20 -5.34
CA ASN A 189 20.46 15.36 -6.71
C ASN A 189 19.54 14.73 -7.77
N ALA A 190 18.33 14.33 -7.38
CA ALA A 190 17.33 13.69 -8.24
C ALA A 190 17.78 12.40 -8.97
N SER A 191 18.93 11.81 -8.61
CA SER A 191 19.46 10.64 -9.33
C SER A 191 18.55 9.42 -9.24
N TYR A 192 17.77 9.32 -8.15
CA TYR A 192 16.79 8.24 -7.96
C TYR A 192 15.78 8.12 -9.10
N LYS A 193 15.48 9.22 -9.82
CA LYS A 193 14.50 9.24 -10.90
C LYS A 193 14.88 8.29 -12.05
N TYR A 194 16.17 8.10 -12.25
CA TYR A 194 16.71 7.23 -13.29
C TYR A 194 16.89 5.78 -12.82
N SER A 195 16.56 5.49 -11.56
CA SER A 195 16.67 4.14 -11.01
C SER A 195 15.59 3.22 -11.58
N GLN A 196 15.94 1.96 -11.81
CA GLN A 196 14.98 0.94 -12.19
C GLN A 196 13.94 0.74 -11.08
N GLU A 197 14.32 0.89 -9.82
CA GLU A 197 13.44 0.76 -8.66
C GLU A 197 12.34 1.83 -8.67
N TYR A 198 12.68 3.08 -8.98
CA TYR A 198 11.70 4.15 -9.11
C TYR A 198 10.79 3.95 -10.32
N ALA A 199 11.36 3.51 -11.45
CA ALA A 199 10.58 3.17 -12.64
C ALA A 199 9.56 2.06 -12.37
N ASN A 200 9.98 0.99 -11.69
CA ASN A 200 9.10 -0.12 -11.31
C ASN A 200 8.04 0.32 -10.31
N PHE A 201 8.42 1.13 -9.31
CA PHE A 201 7.47 1.71 -8.36
C PHE A 201 6.34 2.47 -9.08
N LEU A 202 6.68 3.36 -10.03
CA LEU A 202 5.68 4.13 -10.76
C LEU A 202 4.78 3.24 -11.62
N LYS A 203 5.36 2.25 -12.31
CA LYS A 203 4.59 1.30 -13.13
C LYS A 203 3.61 0.46 -12.31
N ASP A 204 3.98 0.10 -11.08
CA ASP A 204 3.14 -0.72 -10.22
C ASP A 204 2.08 0.11 -9.46
N ASN A 205 2.41 1.35 -9.07
CA ASN A 205 1.64 2.13 -8.09
C ASN A 205 1.01 3.41 -8.64
N ALA A 206 1.40 3.84 -9.84
CA ALA A 206 0.82 5.02 -10.51
C ALA A 206 0.05 4.66 -11.79
N ALA A 207 0.03 3.39 -12.17
CA ALA A 207 -0.78 2.87 -13.27
C ALA A 207 -2.17 2.45 -12.78
N ILE A 208 -3.14 2.51 -13.68
CA ILE A 208 -4.52 2.09 -13.42
C ILE A 208 -4.72 0.71 -14.04
N PHE A 209 -5.04 -0.27 -13.21
CA PHE A 209 -5.32 -1.66 -13.58
C PHE A 209 -6.71 -2.08 -13.10
N ASP A 210 -7.00 -3.38 -13.15
CA ASP A 210 -8.20 -3.97 -12.57
C ASP A 210 -8.29 -3.62 -11.09
N TYR A 211 -9.42 -3.02 -10.70
CA TYR A 211 -9.73 -2.62 -9.34
C TYR A 211 -8.59 -1.81 -8.70
N PRO A 212 -8.35 -0.56 -9.15
CA PRO A 212 -7.10 0.16 -8.91
C PRO A 212 -7.09 0.98 -7.62
N ALA A 213 -8.08 0.85 -6.72
CA ALA A 213 -8.22 1.78 -5.58
C ALA A 213 -7.03 1.78 -4.61
N GLN A 214 -6.19 0.73 -4.61
CA GLN A 214 -4.92 0.72 -3.86
C GLN A 214 -3.92 1.79 -4.32
N ASN A 215 -4.01 2.22 -5.59
CA ASN A 215 -3.06 3.14 -6.20
C ASN A 215 -3.44 4.61 -5.95
N LEU A 216 -4.64 4.90 -5.43
CA LEU A 216 -5.10 6.27 -5.24
C LEU A 216 -4.17 7.13 -4.37
N PRO A 217 -3.70 6.68 -3.18
CA PRO A 217 -2.78 7.49 -2.37
C PRO A 217 -1.49 7.85 -3.12
N HIS A 218 -1.02 6.94 -3.97
CA HIS A 218 0.19 7.09 -4.76
C HIS A 218 -0.03 8.05 -5.94
N ILE A 219 -1.12 7.87 -6.68
CA ILE A 219 -1.51 8.74 -7.80
C ILE A 219 -1.76 10.17 -7.33
N GLU A 220 -2.48 10.35 -6.22
CA GLU A 220 -2.74 11.66 -5.62
C GLU A 220 -1.46 12.35 -5.19
N PHE A 221 -0.52 11.64 -4.58
CA PHE A 221 0.78 12.18 -4.22
C PHE A 221 1.60 12.59 -5.46
N LEU A 222 1.67 11.72 -6.47
CA LEU A 222 2.45 11.94 -7.68
C LEU A 222 1.80 12.99 -8.60
N GLY A 223 0.50 13.24 -8.45
CA GLY A 223 -0.28 14.15 -9.29
C GLY A 223 -0.40 13.68 -10.75
N LYS A 224 -0.06 12.42 -11.04
CA LYS A 224 0.03 11.90 -12.40
C LYS A 224 -0.17 10.40 -12.45
N VAL A 225 -0.98 9.95 -13.39
CA VAL A 225 -1.09 8.55 -13.80
C VAL A 225 0.06 8.24 -14.75
N VAL A 226 0.76 7.14 -14.49
CA VAL A 226 1.88 6.66 -15.32
C VAL A 226 1.46 5.35 -15.99
N THR A 227 1.75 5.20 -17.28
CA THR A 227 1.50 3.95 -18.02
C THR A 227 2.80 3.16 -18.19
N TYR A 228 2.69 1.87 -18.56
CA TYR A 228 3.86 1.04 -18.84
C TYR A 228 4.81 1.62 -19.89
N ASP A 229 4.24 2.35 -20.86
CA ASP A 229 4.95 2.97 -21.99
C ASP A 229 5.45 4.39 -21.69
N SER A 230 5.22 4.91 -20.48
CA SER A 230 5.65 6.27 -20.13
C SER A 230 7.19 6.37 -20.12
N PRO A 231 7.79 7.32 -20.87
CA PRO A 231 9.23 7.53 -20.86
C PRO A 231 9.73 7.98 -19.48
N VAL A 232 10.93 7.55 -19.09
CA VAL A 232 11.52 7.82 -17.76
C VAL A 232 11.67 9.32 -17.50
N GLU A 233 11.91 10.10 -18.55
CA GLU A 233 12.04 11.56 -18.52
C GLU A 233 10.76 12.22 -18.00
N THR A 234 9.61 11.59 -18.26
CA THR A 234 8.28 12.09 -17.89
C THR A 234 7.87 11.71 -16.47
N PHE A 235 8.70 10.95 -15.75
CA PHE A 235 8.43 10.56 -14.38
C PHE A 235 8.47 11.76 -13.43
N PRO A 236 7.50 11.85 -12.50
CA PRO A 236 7.39 12.99 -11.59
C PRO A 236 8.59 13.06 -10.66
N GLU A 237 8.96 14.26 -10.28
CA GLU A 237 9.96 14.53 -9.24
C GLU A 237 9.26 14.77 -7.91
N VAL A 238 9.78 14.18 -6.84
CA VAL A 238 9.15 14.18 -5.51
C VAL A 238 9.89 15.08 -4.52
N HIS A 239 11.02 15.68 -4.94
CA HIS A 239 11.92 16.41 -4.07
C HIS A 239 11.65 17.93 -4.06
N HIS A 240 10.82 18.46 -4.96
CA HIS A 240 10.47 19.89 -4.98
C HIS A 240 9.54 20.32 -3.84
N ASP A 241 8.69 19.43 -3.37
CA ASP A 241 7.74 19.68 -2.27
C ASP A 241 8.01 18.70 -1.12
N LEU A 242 9.06 19.01 -0.36
CA LEU A 242 9.48 18.19 0.79
C LEU A 242 8.38 18.07 1.88
N PRO A 243 7.60 19.12 2.21
CA PRO A 243 6.46 18.96 3.11
C PRO A 243 5.46 17.90 2.62
N ARG A 244 5.01 17.98 1.35
CA ARG A 244 4.07 16.99 0.79
C ARG A 244 4.67 15.59 0.75
N PHE A 245 5.94 15.46 0.41
CA PHE A 245 6.65 14.19 0.43
C PHE A 245 6.70 13.55 1.83
N ARG A 246 6.89 14.36 2.88
CA ARG A 246 6.87 13.86 4.27
C ARG A 246 5.48 13.37 4.68
N GLU A 247 4.43 14.09 4.33
CA GLU A 247 3.06 13.66 4.61
C GLU A 247 2.73 12.37 3.84
N TYR A 248 3.20 12.23 2.61
CA TYR A 248 3.05 11.00 1.86
C TYR A 248 3.78 9.80 2.50
N LEU A 249 4.99 10.00 3.03
CA LEU A 249 5.68 8.94 3.78
C LEU A 249 4.93 8.52 5.05
N LYS A 250 4.32 9.48 5.75
CA LYS A 250 3.45 9.18 6.92
C LYS A 250 2.21 8.40 6.49
N LEU A 251 1.58 8.80 5.39
CA LEU A 251 0.42 8.11 4.81
C LEU A 251 0.77 6.67 4.43
N CYS A 252 1.86 6.45 3.68
CA CYS A 252 2.31 5.10 3.34
C CYS A 252 2.54 4.24 4.59
N PHE A 253 3.15 4.82 5.63
CA PHE A 253 3.34 4.09 6.89
C PHE A 253 2.01 3.79 7.59
N SER A 254 1.04 4.72 7.58
CA SER A 254 -0.27 4.50 8.20
C SER A 254 -1.14 3.44 7.52
N LEU A 255 -0.88 3.15 6.25
CA LEU A 255 -1.56 2.07 5.51
C LEU A 255 -1.06 0.67 5.88
N LEU A 256 0.01 0.56 6.69
CA LEU A 256 0.58 -0.71 7.10
C LEU A 256 -0.05 -1.28 8.38
N TYR A 257 -0.85 -0.49 9.12
CA TYR A 257 -1.28 -0.83 10.47
C TYR A 257 -2.68 -0.36 10.89
#